data_AF-A0A9E5IP43-F1
#
_entry.id   AF-A0A9E5IP43-F1
#
_cell.length_a   1.000
_cell.length_b   1.000
_cell.length_c   1.000
_cell.angle_alpha   90.00
_cell.angle_beta   90.00
_cell.angle_gamma   90.00
#
_symmetry.space_group_name_H-M   'P 1'
#
loop_
_entity.id
_entity.type
_entity.pdbx_description
1 polymer ?
#
loop_
_entity_poly.entity_id
_entity_poly.type
_entity_poly.pdbx_seq_one_letter_code
_entity_poly.pdbx_strand_id
1 'polypeptide(L)'
;LGMSSHAEELEGLNITYEDYEKDFGTPHGIARSHELVFRAVASTPAREEFPLLASSLRRPPQLAASPAHCHAAGVFSNWSLPDRSSPLAAKIEDQLDFLLRTYLDQIDQRRWYGFWDFGDVMHSYDADRHVWRYDVGGFAWANSELSPDLWLWYSYLRSGRADVFRLAEAMTRHTGEVDVYHLGRFKGLGSRHNVQHWGCSAKQLRISTVAYRRFYYYLTTDERTGDLMRELVDADEAFLTLDPIRKIRTEPIPPPTRAAAAVGFGTDWGSLAFAWLTEWERTGDPRVREKLLAGMRSIGAQPKGFFTTGCTFNLDTGEFSRGSESGVSVSHLSAVFGLPEICAELISLIDQPAFRAAWLSYCTLYNASDDVQRAALGESLGKLNLRDAHSRLTAYAARQTKDPTLAARAWDEFLGGRSGRGVRTDLRSTRITGPAVLAPVDESFALSTNSSSQWGLSAIQLLALVGEHPPAP
;
A
#
# COMPACT_ATOMS: atom_id res chain seq x y z
N LEU A 1 -25.19 10.44 -12.29
CA LEU A 1 -26.35 10.29 -11.38
C LEU A 1 -26.95 11.63 -10.92
N GLY A 2 -26.70 12.75 -11.61
CA GLY A 2 -27.29 14.05 -11.23
C GLY A 2 -26.67 14.74 -10.01
N MET A 3 -25.63 14.15 -9.38
CA MET A 3 -24.91 14.74 -8.25
C MET A 3 -24.25 16.07 -8.65
N SER A 4 -24.52 17.11 -7.87
CA SER A 4 -24.14 18.50 -8.12
C SER A 4 -23.51 19.18 -6.90
N SER A 5 -23.48 18.51 -5.75
CA SER A 5 -22.91 19.01 -4.50
C SER A 5 -22.12 17.92 -3.76
N HIS A 6 -21.17 18.31 -2.91
CA HIS A 6 -20.39 17.35 -2.11
C HIS A 6 -21.26 16.49 -1.17
N ALA A 7 -22.41 16.99 -0.71
CA ALA A 7 -23.33 16.20 0.09
C ALA A 7 -23.94 15.03 -0.71
N GLU A 8 -24.38 15.29 -1.94
CA GLU A 8 -24.91 14.26 -2.84
C GLU A 8 -23.82 13.27 -3.28
N GLU A 9 -22.59 13.76 -3.51
CA GLU A 9 -21.44 12.92 -3.84
C GLU A 9 -21.10 11.94 -2.69
N LEU A 10 -21.12 12.43 -1.44
CA LEU A 10 -20.93 11.58 -0.24
C LEU A 10 -22.08 10.60 -0.02
N GLU A 11 -23.31 10.98 -0.36
CA GLU A 11 -24.46 10.06 -0.35
C GLU A 11 -24.25 8.91 -1.35
N GLY A 12 -23.79 9.23 -2.56
CA GLY A 12 -23.40 8.23 -3.57
C GLY A 12 -22.30 7.28 -3.07
N LEU A 13 -21.25 7.84 -2.46
CA LEU A 13 -20.14 7.08 -1.87
C LEU A 13 -20.63 6.03 -0.86
N ASN A 14 -21.65 6.35 -0.06
CA ASN A 14 -22.17 5.41 0.95
C ASN A 14 -22.85 4.16 0.35
N ILE A 15 -23.23 4.18 -0.93
CA ILE A 15 -23.89 3.06 -1.62
C ILE A 15 -22.93 2.32 -2.54
N THR A 16 -22.20 3.05 -3.40
CA THR A 16 -21.37 2.44 -4.45
C THR A 16 -19.89 2.38 -4.09
N TYR A 17 -19.51 2.98 -2.95
CA TYR A 17 -18.12 3.17 -2.55
C TYR A 17 -17.28 4.01 -3.53
N GLU A 18 -17.93 4.74 -4.44
CA GLU A 18 -17.32 5.69 -5.37
C GLU A 18 -17.46 7.13 -4.86
N ASP A 19 -16.33 7.82 -4.73
CA ASP A 19 -16.32 9.27 -4.51
C ASP A 19 -16.32 9.98 -5.86
N TYR A 20 -17.51 10.36 -6.36
CA TYR A 20 -17.66 11.08 -7.63
C TYR A 20 -17.45 12.59 -7.45
N GLU A 21 -16.84 13.25 -8.44
CA GLU A 21 -16.89 14.70 -8.58
C GLU A 21 -16.88 15.04 -10.06
N LYS A 22 -17.66 16.07 -10.44
CA LYS A 22 -17.79 16.45 -11.85
C LYS A 22 -16.42 16.75 -12.46
N ASP A 23 -16.16 16.19 -13.64
CA ASP A 23 -14.94 16.33 -14.41
C ASP A 23 -13.68 15.69 -13.80
N PHE A 24 -13.74 15.03 -12.63
CA PHE A 24 -12.58 14.37 -12.02
C PHE A 24 -12.25 12.99 -12.63
N GLY A 25 -13.25 12.30 -13.17
CA GLY A 25 -13.11 11.01 -13.86
C GLY A 25 -12.49 11.16 -15.26
N THR A 26 -11.24 11.60 -15.35
CA THR A 26 -10.55 11.89 -16.62
C THR A 26 -9.28 11.06 -16.79
N PRO A 27 -9.02 10.49 -18.00
CA PRO A 27 -7.75 9.81 -18.29
C PRO A 27 -6.62 10.78 -18.67
N HIS A 28 -6.86 12.10 -18.70
CA HIS A 28 -5.85 13.05 -19.14
C HIS A 28 -4.64 13.08 -18.19
N GLY A 29 -3.56 12.43 -18.63
CA GLY A 29 -2.28 12.36 -17.96
C GLY A 29 -1.88 11.00 -17.42
N ILE A 30 -2.72 9.96 -17.59
CA ILE A 30 -2.30 8.57 -17.35
C ILE A 30 -1.27 8.14 -18.39
N ALA A 31 -0.51 7.09 -18.09
CA ALA A 31 0.48 6.51 -19.00
C ALA A 31 0.33 4.99 -19.13
N ARG A 32 1.06 4.41 -20.08
CA ARG A 32 1.20 2.97 -20.27
C ARG A 32 2.52 2.68 -20.97
N SER A 33 3.28 1.74 -20.42
CA SER A 33 4.50 1.24 -21.04
C SER A 33 4.27 -0.13 -21.69
N HIS A 34 4.87 -0.34 -22.86
CA HIS A 34 4.88 -1.62 -23.57
C HIS A 34 6.32 -2.07 -23.81
N GLU A 35 6.62 -3.31 -23.46
CA GLU A 35 7.91 -3.92 -23.76
C GLU A 35 7.90 -4.52 -25.17
N LEU A 36 8.75 -3.99 -26.05
CA LEU A 36 8.94 -4.48 -27.41
C LEU A 36 10.36 -5.01 -27.53
N VAL A 37 10.50 -6.30 -27.85
CA VAL A 37 11.79 -6.95 -28.01
C VAL A 37 11.99 -7.39 -29.46
N PHE A 38 13.05 -6.89 -30.09
CA PHE A 38 13.42 -7.26 -31.44
C PHE A 38 14.56 -8.28 -31.40
N ARG A 39 14.36 -9.44 -32.05
CA ARG A 39 15.41 -10.43 -32.23
C ARG A 39 15.75 -10.56 -33.71
N ALA A 40 16.90 -10.04 -34.10
CA ALA A 40 17.42 -10.22 -35.45
C ALA A 40 17.97 -11.65 -35.62
N VAL A 41 17.69 -12.25 -36.77
CA VAL A 41 18.18 -13.58 -37.18
C VAL A 41 18.77 -13.47 -38.58
N ALA A 42 19.84 -14.21 -38.85
CA ALA A 42 20.54 -14.15 -40.15
C ALA A 42 19.69 -14.71 -41.31
N SER A 43 18.77 -15.63 -41.01
CA SER A 43 17.83 -16.26 -41.95
C SER A 43 16.57 -16.68 -41.20
N THR A 44 15.52 -17.07 -41.94
CA THR A 44 14.32 -17.66 -41.34
C THR A 44 14.70 -18.83 -40.42
N PRO A 45 14.29 -18.83 -39.14
CA PRO A 45 14.67 -19.87 -38.19
C PRO A 45 13.97 -21.19 -38.53
N ALA A 46 14.55 -22.29 -38.06
CA ALA A 46 13.93 -23.61 -38.17
C ALA A 46 12.58 -23.65 -37.44
N ARG A 47 11.68 -24.57 -37.86
CA ARG A 47 10.33 -24.71 -37.26
C ARG A 47 10.40 -25.03 -35.78
N GLU A 48 11.41 -25.78 -35.37
CA GLU A 48 11.65 -26.22 -34.00
C GLU A 48 12.28 -25.10 -33.14
N GLU A 49 13.06 -24.21 -33.76
CA GLU A 49 13.74 -23.11 -33.07
C GLU A 49 12.77 -21.93 -32.81
N PHE A 50 11.92 -21.61 -33.78
CA PHE A 50 10.98 -20.49 -33.67
C PHE A 50 10.15 -20.44 -32.36
N PRO A 51 9.51 -21.53 -31.89
CA PRO A 51 8.75 -21.49 -30.63
C PRO A 51 9.64 -21.28 -29.38
N LEU A 52 10.92 -21.69 -29.42
CA LEU A 52 11.86 -21.43 -28.34
C LEU A 52 12.24 -19.95 -28.30
N LEU A 53 12.50 -19.35 -29.48
CA LEU A 53 12.71 -17.91 -29.63
C LEU A 53 11.50 -17.14 -29.09
N ALA A 54 10.30 -17.44 -29.58
CA ALA A 54 9.07 -16.79 -29.14
C ALA A 54 8.81 -16.94 -27.63
N SER A 55 9.11 -18.10 -27.05
CA SER A 55 8.94 -18.32 -25.62
C SER A 55 9.94 -17.54 -24.77
N SER A 56 11.19 -17.41 -25.22
CA SER A 56 12.20 -16.57 -24.55
C SER A 56 11.85 -15.08 -24.57
N LEU A 57 11.15 -14.62 -25.62
CA LEU A 57 10.68 -13.23 -25.71
C LEU A 57 9.44 -12.96 -24.85
N ARG A 58 8.51 -13.93 -24.75
CA ARG A 58 7.31 -13.79 -23.90
C ARG A 58 7.62 -13.85 -22.40
N ARG A 59 8.68 -14.58 -22.02
CA ARG A 59 9.11 -14.74 -20.63
C ARG A 59 10.62 -14.63 -20.55
N PRO A 60 11.18 -13.40 -20.61
CA PRO A 60 12.61 -13.19 -20.53
C PRO A 60 13.19 -13.81 -19.24
N PRO A 61 14.26 -14.62 -19.32
CA PRO A 61 14.97 -15.08 -18.13
C PRO A 61 15.52 -13.87 -17.35
N GLN A 62 15.35 -13.87 -16.03
CA GLN A 62 15.83 -12.82 -15.13
C GLN A 62 16.79 -13.44 -14.11
N LEU A 63 17.98 -12.84 -13.96
CA LEU A 63 18.88 -13.18 -12.86
C LEU A 63 18.36 -12.51 -11.59
N ALA A 64 18.36 -13.23 -10.48
CA ALA A 64 17.89 -12.72 -9.19
C ALA A 64 18.82 -13.14 -8.07
N ALA A 65 19.02 -12.24 -7.10
CA ALA A 65 19.66 -12.58 -5.83
C ALA A 65 18.77 -13.55 -5.03
N SER A 66 19.38 -14.38 -4.20
CA SER A 66 18.62 -15.29 -3.33
C SER A 66 17.86 -14.51 -2.25
N PRO A 67 16.70 -14.99 -1.80
CA PRO A 67 15.97 -14.41 -0.67
C PRO A 67 16.85 -14.16 0.56
N ALA A 68 17.73 -15.12 0.89
CA ALA A 68 18.63 -15.01 2.03
C ALA A 68 19.65 -13.87 1.87
N HIS A 69 20.16 -13.65 0.65
CA HIS A 69 21.05 -12.52 0.39
C HIS A 69 20.30 -11.18 0.49
N CYS A 70 19.11 -11.07 -0.10
CA CYS A 70 18.28 -9.88 0.00
C CYS A 70 17.94 -9.54 1.46
N HIS A 71 17.60 -10.54 2.27
CA HIS A 71 17.30 -10.35 3.69
C HIS A 71 18.53 -9.89 4.48
N ALA A 72 19.71 -10.46 4.19
CA ALA A 72 20.95 -10.08 4.85
C ALA A 72 21.39 -8.63 4.57
N ALA A 73 20.89 -8.01 3.50
CA ALA A 73 21.16 -6.61 3.20
C ALA A 73 20.48 -5.63 4.17
N GLY A 74 19.45 -6.07 4.91
CA GLY A 74 18.79 -5.24 5.94
C GLY A 74 17.98 -4.06 5.40
N VAL A 75 17.54 -4.13 4.13
CA VAL A 75 16.75 -3.08 3.45
C VAL A 75 15.28 -3.50 3.28
N PHE A 76 14.42 -2.55 2.92
CA PHE A 76 12.97 -2.70 2.78
C PHE A 76 12.23 -3.06 4.07
N SER A 77 12.62 -2.46 5.20
CA SER A 77 11.89 -2.57 6.46
C SER A 77 11.81 -4.01 7.02
N ASN A 78 10.75 -4.32 7.76
CA ASN A 78 10.61 -5.54 8.57
C ASN A 78 10.01 -6.69 7.77
N TRP A 79 10.83 -7.69 7.44
CA TRP A 79 10.40 -8.96 6.87
C TRP A 79 11.42 -10.05 7.21
N SER A 80 11.04 -11.32 7.13
CA SER A 80 11.90 -12.48 7.40
C SER A 80 11.83 -13.51 6.27
N LEU A 81 12.70 -14.51 6.23
CA LEU A 81 12.47 -15.67 5.36
C LEU A 81 11.26 -16.49 5.86
N PRO A 82 10.58 -17.26 4.99
CA PRO A 82 9.51 -18.16 5.41
C PRO A 82 10.00 -19.14 6.47
N ASP A 83 9.24 -19.28 7.55
CA ASP A 83 9.52 -20.24 8.61
C ASP A 83 8.26 -21.07 8.91
N ARG A 84 8.42 -22.39 8.87
CA ARG A 84 7.35 -23.38 9.13
C ARG A 84 7.68 -24.26 10.33
N SER A 85 8.64 -23.86 11.16
CA SER A 85 9.14 -24.62 12.31
C SER A 85 8.10 -24.81 13.42
N SER A 86 7.15 -23.88 13.57
CA SER A 86 6.05 -23.97 14.54
C SER A 86 4.69 -24.21 13.86
N PRO A 87 3.72 -24.87 14.53
CA PRO A 87 2.39 -25.09 13.96
C PRO A 87 1.65 -23.82 13.56
N LEU A 88 1.82 -22.72 14.33
CA LEU A 88 1.21 -21.44 13.99
C LEU A 88 1.87 -20.81 12.76
N ALA A 89 3.21 -20.78 12.73
CA ALA A 89 3.95 -20.24 11.59
C ALA A 89 3.62 -21.01 10.31
N ALA A 90 3.59 -22.35 10.37
CA ALA A 90 3.18 -23.18 9.23
C ALA A 90 1.78 -22.84 8.70
N LYS A 91 0.77 -22.65 9.57
CA LYS A 91 -0.58 -22.23 9.17
C LYS A 91 -0.61 -20.86 8.51
N ILE A 92 0.18 -19.91 9.03
CA ILE A 92 0.28 -18.57 8.47
C ILE A 92 0.91 -18.64 7.07
N GLU A 93 2.00 -19.38 6.91
CA GLU A 93 2.65 -19.57 5.60
C GLU A 93 1.74 -20.30 4.60
N ASP A 94 0.97 -21.30 5.03
CA ASP A 94 -0.01 -21.97 4.19
C ASP A 94 -1.09 -21.01 3.69
N GLN A 95 -1.59 -20.13 4.55
CA GLN A 95 -2.59 -19.14 4.16
C GLN A 95 -2.00 -18.03 3.28
N LEU A 96 -0.74 -17.61 3.49
CA LEU A 96 -0.02 -16.72 2.58
C LEU A 96 0.07 -17.34 1.18
N ASP A 97 0.51 -18.60 1.08
CA ASP A 97 0.60 -19.32 -0.19
C ASP A 97 -0.78 -19.50 -0.86
N PHE A 98 -1.81 -19.79 -0.08
CA PHE A 98 -3.18 -19.93 -0.58
C PHE A 98 -3.71 -18.61 -1.18
N LEU A 99 -3.52 -17.49 -0.48
CA LEU A 99 -3.93 -16.18 -0.98
C LEU A 99 -3.18 -15.82 -2.27
N LEU A 100 -1.86 -16.02 -2.32
CA LEU A 100 -1.08 -15.74 -3.55
C LEU A 100 -1.58 -16.57 -4.75
N ARG A 101 -1.81 -17.87 -4.56
CA ARG A 101 -2.36 -18.74 -5.61
C ARG A 101 -3.74 -18.26 -6.06
N THR A 102 -4.58 -17.83 -5.13
CA THR A 102 -5.91 -17.31 -5.44
C THR A 102 -5.82 -16.15 -6.43
N TYR A 103 -4.98 -15.14 -6.20
CA TYR A 103 -4.85 -14.00 -7.13
C TYR A 103 -4.20 -14.38 -8.47
N LEU A 104 -3.20 -15.27 -8.45
CA LEU A 104 -2.60 -15.80 -9.69
C LEU A 104 -3.66 -16.48 -10.56
N ASP A 105 -4.52 -17.30 -9.96
CA ASP A 105 -5.57 -18.03 -10.68
C ASP A 105 -6.71 -17.09 -11.13
N GLN A 106 -7.05 -16.06 -10.35
CA GLN A 106 -8.12 -15.11 -10.70
C GLN A 106 -7.82 -14.32 -11.98
N ILE A 107 -6.56 -14.00 -12.29
CA ILE A 107 -6.21 -13.24 -13.51
C ILE A 107 -6.79 -13.94 -14.75
N ASP A 108 -6.46 -15.22 -14.90
CA ASP A 108 -6.92 -16.00 -16.03
C ASP A 108 -8.43 -16.21 -15.93
N GLN A 109 -8.95 -16.66 -14.78
CA GLN A 109 -10.37 -16.96 -14.61
C GLN A 109 -11.29 -15.76 -14.88
N ARG A 110 -10.86 -14.56 -14.52
CA ARG A 110 -11.62 -13.31 -14.67
C ARG A 110 -11.24 -12.49 -15.88
N ARG A 111 -10.25 -12.96 -16.64
CA ARG A 111 -9.73 -12.29 -17.84
C ARG A 111 -9.32 -10.85 -17.53
N TRP A 112 -8.57 -10.65 -16.44
CA TRP A 112 -7.95 -9.36 -16.10
C TRP A 112 -6.79 -9.05 -17.03
N TYR A 113 -7.09 -9.00 -18.32
CA TYR A 113 -6.22 -8.65 -19.40
C TYR A 113 -6.83 -7.45 -20.11
N GLY A 114 -5.98 -6.67 -20.77
CA GLY A 114 -6.42 -5.50 -21.50
C GLY A 114 -5.25 -4.58 -21.74
N PHE A 115 -5.41 -3.67 -22.70
CA PHE A 115 -4.42 -2.65 -22.98
C PHE A 115 -4.19 -1.76 -21.76
N TRP A 116 -5.27 -1.34 -21.09
CA TRP A 116 -5.23 -0.56 -19.87
C TRP A 116 -5.22 -1.43 -18.63
N ASP A 117 -5.95 -2.55 -18.63
CA ASP A 117 -6.28 -3.29 -17.40
C ASP A 117 -5.18 -4.24 -16.92
N PHE A 118 -4.41 -4.86 -17.84
CA PHE A 118 -3.49 -5.93 -17.45
C PHE A 118 -2.45 -5.43 -16.43
N GLY A 119 -2.41 -6.11 -15.29
CA GLY A 119 -1.52 -5.86 -14.16
C GLY A 119 -2.25 -5.54 -12.86
N ASP A 120 -3.45 -4.95 -12.91
CA ASP A 120 -4.26 -4.73 -11.71
C ASP A 120 -5.15 -5.93 -11.37
N VAL A 121 -5.75 -5.87 -10.18
CA VAL A 121 -6.72 -6.81 -9.64
C VAL A 121 -7.96 -6.07 -9.18
N MET A 122 -9.10 -6.75 -9.00
CA MET A 122 -10.29 -6.09 -8.45
C MET A 122 -10.28 -6.04 -6.92
N HIS A 123 -11.10 -5.18 -6.33
CA HIS A 123 -11.07 -4.78 -4.92
C HIS A 123 -11.98 -5.67 -4.04
N SER A 124 -13.24 -5.89 -4.43
CA SER A 124 -14.19 -6.69 -3.64
C SER A 124 -15.04 -7.62 -4.47
N TYR A 125 -15.50 -8.69 -3.83
CA TYR A 125 -16.24 -9.76 -4.46
C TYR A 125 -17.75 -9.68 -4.18
N ASP A 126 -18.54 -10.12 -5.16
CA ASP A 126 -19.97 -10.31 -5.09
C ASP A 126 -20.25 -11.82 -5.05
N ALA A 127 -20.60 -12.31 -3.86
CA ALA A 127 -20.83 -13.74 -3.65
C ALA A 127 -22.17 -14.22 -4.22
N ASP A 128 -23.13 -13.32 -4.46
CA ASP A 128 -24.42 -13.66 -5.06
C ASP A 128 -24.27 -13.86 -6.58
N ARG A 129 -23.46 -13.01 -7.22
CA ARG A 129 -23.18 -13.09 -8.67
C ARG A 129 -21.95 -13.94 -9.02
N HIS A 130 -21.18 -14.39 -8.03
CA HIS A 130 -19.91 -15.10 -8.20
C HIS A 130 -18.92 -14.36 -9.12
N VAL A 131 -18.84 -13.03 -8.98
CA VAL A 131 -17.94 -12.16 -9.73
C VAL A 131 -17.30 -11.13 -8.81
N TRP A 132 -16.15 -10.61 -9.20
CA TRP A 132 -15.68 -9.36 -8.61
C TRP A 132 -16.62 -8.22 -9.02
N ARG A 133 -16.76 -7.21 -8.17
CA ARG A 133 -17.72 -6.10 -8.34
C ARG A 133 -17.24 -5.09 -9.38
N TYR A 134 -16.99 -5.56 -10.60
CA TYR A 134 -16.46 -4.81 -11.73
C TYR A 134 -17.31 -3.58 -12.13
N ASP A 135 -18.58 -3.58 -11.74
CA ASP A 135 -19.60 -2.60 -12.12
C ASP A 135 -20.11 -1.73 -10.96
N VAL A 136 -19.52 -1.86 -9.75
CA VAL A 136 -20.01 -1.13 -8.56
C VAL A 136 -18.92 -0.21 -8.01
N GLY A 137 -18.86 1.01 -8.56
CA GLY A 137 -18.09 2.13 -8.02
C GLY A 137 -16.71 1.74 -7.52
N GLY A 138 -16.44 1.99 -6.23
CA GLY A 138 -15.15 1.70 -5.59
C GLY A 138 -14.87 0.22 -5.30
N PHE A 139 -15.67 -0.72 -5.79
CA PHE A 139 -15.41 -2.15 -5.55
C PHE A 139 -14.75 -2.88 -6.73
N ALA A 140 -14.54 -2.18 -7.86
CA ALA A 140 -13.97 -2.72 -9.09
C ALA A 140 -12.42 -2.72 -9.05
N TRP A 141 -11.70 -2.04 -9.95
CA TRP A 141 -10.23 -2.04 -9.98
C TRP A 141 -9.63 -1.51 -8.67
N ALA A 142 -8.60 -2.18 -8.16
CA ALA A 142 -8.10 -2.00 -6.80
C ALA A 142 -7.10 -0.85 -6.69
N ASN A 143 -6.42 -0.46 -7.77
CA ASN A 143 -5.52 0.69 -7.82
C ASN A 143 -4.62 0.84 -6.58
N SER A 144 -3.96 -0.24 -6.17
CA SER A 144 -3.08 -0.28 -4.97
C SER A 144 -3.74 0.09 -3.62
N GLU A 145 -5.08 0.05 -3.48
CA GLU A 145 -5.75 0.33 -2.21
C GLU A 145 -5.34 -0.69 -1.14
N LEU A 146 -4.90 -0.18 0.01
CA LEU A 146 -4.32 -0.97 1.09
C LEU A 146 -3.14 -1.86 0.66
N SER A 147 -2.25 -1.33 -0.19
CA SER A 147 -0.90 -1.86 -0.43
C SER A 147 -0.79 -3.33 -0.90
N PRO A 148 -1.59 -3.84 -1.85
CA PRO A 148 -1.33 -5.15 -2.45
C PRO A 148 0.06 -5.21 -3.09
N ASP A 149 0.58 -4.09 -3.62
CA ASP A 149 1.93 -3.98 -4.16
C ASP A 149 3.00 -4.37 -3.11
N LEU A 150 2.93 -3.80 -1.89
CA LEU A 150 3.86 -4.16 -0.80
C LEU A 150 3.73 -5.64 -0.44
N TRP A 151 2.49 -6.14 -0.33
CA TRP A 151 2.25 -7.54 0.03
C TRP A 151 2.90 -8.50 -0.99
N LEU A 152 2.72 -8.24 -2.28
CA LEU A 152 3.29 -9.06 -3.35
C LEU A 152 4.81 -8.95 -3.39
N TRP A 153 5.37 -7.74 -3.26
CA TRP A 153 6.82 -7.55 -3.25
C TRP A 153 7.49 -8.21 -2.04
N TYR A 154 6.92 -8.08 -0.84
CA TYR A 154 7.41 -8.84 0.32
C TYR A 154 7.29 -10.34 0.10
N SER A 155 6.17 -10.81 -0.45
CA SER A 155 5.99 -12.24 -0.76
C SER A 155 7.06 -12.76 -1.73
N TYR A 156 7.45 -11.95 -2.73
CA TYR A 156 8.57 -12.28 -3.61
C TYR A 156 9.91 -12.28 -2.87
N LEU A 157 10.25 -11.22 -2.12
CA LEU A 157 11.53 -11.14 -1.40
C LEU A 157 11.75 -12.32 -0.45
N ARG A 158 10.67 -12.77 0.21
CA ARG A 158 10.67 -13.93 1.11
C ARG A 158 10.95 -15.25 0.38
N SER A 159 10.32 -15.45 -0.77
CA SER A 159 10.20 -16.77 -1.39
C SER A 159 11.08 -16.98 -2.63
N GLY A 160 11.48 -15.91 -3.33
CA GLY A 160 12.17 -15.98 -4.62
C GLY A 160 11.30 -16.57 -5.75
N ARG A 161 9.98 -16.69 -5.53
CA ARG A 161 9.04 -17.33 -6.45
C ARG A 161 8.85 -16.51 -7.73
N ALA A 162 9.13 -17.13 -8.87
CA ALA A 162 9.06 -16.48 -10.18
C ALA A 162 7.62 -16.08 -10.60
N ASP A 163 6.60 -16.85 -10.23
CA ASP A 163 5.20 -16.53 -10.48
C ASP A 163 4.76 -15.27 -9.70
N VAL A 164 5.16 -15.18 -8.43
CA VAL A 164 4.91 -14.00 -7.58
C VAL A 164 5.67 -12.77 -8.11
N PHE A 165 6.92 -12.93 -8.58
CA PHE A 165 7.65 -11.85 -9.23
C PHE A 165 6.88 -11.28 -10.43
N ARG A 166 6.39 -12.16 -11.32
CA ARG A 166 5.66 -11.72 -12.52
C ARG A 166 4.34 -11.04 -12.19
N LEU A 167 3.66 -11.49 -11.13
CA LEU A 167 2.46 -10.82 -10.63
C LEU A 167 2.78 -9.42 -10.09
N ALA A 168 3.81 -9.30 -9.24
CA ALA A 168 4.23 -8.02 -8.66
C ALA A 168 4.76 -7.05 -9.73
N GLU A 169 5.52 -7.55 -10.71
CA GLU A 169 5.99 -6.80 -11.87
C GLU A 169 4.83 -6.26 -12.70
N ALA A 170 3.85 -7.10 -13.05
CA ALA A 170 2.68 -6.67 -13.80
C ALA A 170 1.87 -5.60 -13.04
N MET A 171 1.69 -5.77 -11.73
CA MET A 171 1.04 -4.78 -10.87
C MET A 171 1.82 -3.47 -10.86
N THR A 172 3.14 -3.50 -10.63
CA THR A 172 3.98 -2.29 -10.63
C THR A 172 3.93 -1.54 -11.96
N ARG A 173 3.97 -2.27 -13.10
CA ARG A 173 3.86 -1.71 -14.45
C ARG A 173 2.48 -1.14 -14.76
N HIS A 174 1.43 -1.60 -14.08
CA HIS A 174 0.10 -1.06 -14.20
C HIS A 174 -0.09 0.14 -13.28
N THR A 175 0.05 -0.07 -11.97
CA THR A 175 -0.35 0.89 -10.93
C THR A 175 0.54 2.11 -10.91
N GLY A 176 1.80 2.01 -11.36
CA GLY A 176 2.71 3.14 -11.49
C GLY A 176 2.49 3.99 -12.75
N GLU A 177 1.67 3.54 -13.69
CA GLU A 177 1.48 4.15 -15.01
C GLU A 177 0.01 4.54 -15.28
N VAL A 178 -0.91 3.57 -15.20
CA VAL A 178 -2.32 3.76 -15.55
C VAL A 178 -3.08 4.46 -14.41
N ASP A 179 -2.77 4.11 -13.16
CA ASP A 179 -3.46 4.63 -11.97
C ASP A 179 -2.89 5.96 -11.47
N VAL A 180 -1.85 6.50 -12.13
CA VAL A 180 -1.13 7.73 -11.75
C VAL A 180 -1.18 8.75 -12.87
N TYR A 181 -1.24 10.03 -12.51
CA TYR A 181 -1.15 11.13 -13.46
C TYR A 181 0.29 11.64 -13.56
N HIS A 182 0.83 11.66 -14.77
CA HIS A 182 2.19 12.10 -15.10
C HIS A 182 2.24 13.54 -15.64
N LEU A 183 1.08 14.11 -15.95
CA LEU A 183 0.92 15.49 -16.45
C LEU A 183 -0.44 16.07 -16.05
N GLY A 184 -0.63 17.35 -16.39
CA GLY A 184 -1.90 18.04 -16.16
C GLY A 184 -2.15 18.36 -14.69
N ARG A 185 -3.39 18.73 -14.37
CA ARG A 185 -3.79 19.26 -13.04
C ARG A 185 -3.65 18.28 -11.88
N PHE A 186 -3.51 16.98 -12.16
CA PHE A 186 -3.39 15.93 -11.14
C PHE A 186 -2.01 15.30 -11.11
N LYS A 187 -1.02 15.87 -11.83
CA LYS A 187 0.34 15.33 -11.90
C LYS A 187 0.86 14.97 -10.50
N GLY A 188 1.40 13.76 -10.37
CA GLY A 188 1.97 13.22 -9.14
C GLY A 188 0.97 12.52 -8.23
N LEU A 189 -0.34 12.65 -8.48
CA LEU A 189 -1.40 11.95 -7.74
C LEU A 189 -1.80 10.67 -8.46
N GLY A 190 -2.22 9.65 -7.70
CA GLY A 190 -2.93 8.50 -8.26
C GLY A 190 -4.42 8.54 -7.95
N SER A 191 -5.21 7.79 -8.72
CA SER A 191 -6.66 7.73 -8.57
C SER A 191 -7.08 6.55 -7.69
N ARG A 192 -7.93 6.81 -6.70
CA ARG A 192 -8.53 5.77 -5.87
C ARG A 192 -9.30 4.75 -6.72
N HIS A 193 -9.28 3.50 -6.26
CA HIS A 193 -9.99 2.33 -6.78
C HIS A 193 -11.44 2.61 -7.24
N ASN A 194 -11.79 2.11 -8.43
CA ASN A 194 -13.04 2.45 -9.13
C ASN A 194 -13.32 1.51 -10.32
N VAL A 195 -14.51 1.60 -10.93
CA VAL A 195 -14.87 0.91 -12.20
C VAL A 195 -13.89 1.24 -13.32
N GLN A 196 -13.42 2.48 -13.37
CA GLN A 196 -12.34 2.89 -14.26
C GLN A 196 -11.11 3.25 -13.44
N HIS A 197 -9.91 2.92 -13.92
CA HIS A 197 -8.65 3.24 -13.26
C HIS A 197 -8.48 4.72 -12.86
N TRP A 198 -9.18 5.64 -13.52
CA TRP A 198 -9.15 7.07 -13.26
C TRP A 198 -10.49 7.67 -12.80
N GLY A 199 -11.52 6.85 -12.54
CA GLY A 199 -12.90 7.33 -12.36
C GLY A 199 -13.16 8.05 -11.03
N CYS A 200 -12.49 7.65 -9.94
CA CYS A 200 -12.71 8.23 -8.61
C CYS A 200 -12.16 9.66 -8.51
N SER A 201 -12.85 10.55 -7.78
CA SER A 201 -12.40 11.93 -7.53
C SER A 201 -11.37 12.08 -6.40
N ALA A 202 -11.15 11.03 -5.62
CA ALA A 202 -10.07 10.97 -4.66
C ALA A 202 -8.73 10.74 -5.40
N LYS A 203 -8.08 11.85 -5.77
CA LYS A 203 -6.71 11.87 -6.33
C LYS A 203 -5.72 12.09 -5.19
N GLN A 204 -4.88 11.10 -4.89
CA GLN A 204 -4.09 11.07 -3.65
C GLN A 204 -2.71 10.43 -3.85
N LEU A 205 -1.74 10.87 -3.03
CA LEU A 205 -0.37 10.34 -3.06
C LEU A 205 -0.27 8.88 -2.61
N ARG A 206 -1.21 8.41 -1.79
CA ARG A 206 -1.22 7.03 -1.28
C ARG A 206 -1.30 5.95 -2.37
N ILE A 207 -1.72 6.34 -3.58
CA ILE A 207 -1.80 5.48 -4.77
C ILE A 207 -0.51 5.58 -5.59
N SER A 208 -0.04 6.81 -5.84
CA SER A 208 1.18 7.07 -6.60
C SER A 208 2.46 6.76 -5.84
N THR A 209 2.39 6.55 -4.53
CA THR A 209 3.54 6.38 -3.62
C THR A 209 4.70 5.56 -4.20
N VAL A 210 5.91 6.08 -4.01
CA VAL A 210 7.16 5.43 -4.45
C VAL A 210 7.39 4.09 -3.75
N ALA A 211 6.78 3.88 -2.57
CA ALA A 211 6.85 2.63 -1.81
C ALA A 211 6.65 1.38 -2.67
N TYR A 212 5.71 1.44 -3.62
CA TYR A 212 5.28 0.29 -4.43
C TYR A 212 6.20 -0.01 -5.61
N ARG A 213 7.09 0.93 -5.97
CA ARG A 213 7.96 0.86 -7.17
C ARG A 213 9.42 0.58 -6.82
N ARG A 214 9.85 0.93 -5.60
CA ARG A 214 11.24 0.75 -5.13
C ARG A 214 11.74 -0.68 -5.29
N PHE A 215 10.91 -1.67 -4.93
CA PHE A 215 11.27 -3.08 -5.02
C PHE A 215 11.66 -3.46 -6.44
N TYR A 216 10.78 -3.18 -7.41
CA TYR A 216 11.04 -3.46 -8.81
C TYR A 216 12.31 -2.76 -9.28
N TYR A 217 12.41 -1.44 -9.05
CA TYR A 217 13.58 -0.66 -9.48
C TYR A 217 14.89 -1.20 -8.93
N TYR A 218 15.01 -1.47 -7.63
CA TYR A 218 16.27 -1.94 -7.05
C TYR A 218 16.61 -3.38 -7.45
N LEU A 219 15.61 -4.20 -7.78
CA LEU A 219 15.81 -5.58 -8.22
C LEU A 219 16.14 -5.69 -9.72
N THR A 220 15.65 -4.77 -10.56
CA THR A 220 15.74 -4.88 -12.02
C THR A 220 16.50 -3.74 -12.68
N THR A 221 16.77 -2.66 -11.96
CA THR A 221 17.36 -1.41 -12.47
C THR A 221 16.55 -0.74 -13.59
N ASP A 222 15.24 -1.02 -13.68
CA ASP A 222 14.38 -0.50 -14.74
C ASP A 222 14.32 1.04 -14.76
N GLU A 223 14.86 1.65 -15.82
CA GLU A 223 14.98 3.10 -15.93
C GLU A 223 13.63 3.80 -16.01
N ARG A 224 12.62 3.19 -16.66
CA ARG A 224 11.26 3.77 -16.71
C ARG A 224 10.67 3.90 -15.30
N THR A 225 10.77 2.86 -14.48
CA THR A 225 10.37 2.92 -13.07
C THR A 225 11.18 3.97 -12.31
N GLY A 226 12.46 4.11 -12.64
CA GLY A 226 13.31 5.18 -12.14
C GLY A 226 12.81 6.59 -12.47
N ASP A 227 12.31 6.82 -13.69
CA ASP A 227 11.70 8.07 -14.12
C ASP A 227 10.39 8.34 -13.37
N LEU A 228 9.53 7.31 -13.27
CA LEU A 228 8.27 7.38 -12.53
C LEU A 228 8.47 7.78 -11.06
N MET A 229 9.47 7.19 -10.39
CA MET A 229 9.78 7.56 -9.01
C MET A 229 10.32 8.99 -8.90
N ARG A 230 11.13 9.44 -9.87
CA ARG A 230 11.65 10.81 -9.90
C ARG A 230 10.55 11.84 -10.13
N GLU A 231 9.55 11.54 -10.96
CA GLU A 231 8.39 12.41 -11.19
C GLU A 231 7.63 12.75 -9.89
N LEU A 232 7.76 11.92 -8.85
CA LEU A 232 7.03 12.05 -7.59
C LEU A 232 7.79 12.83 -6.51
N VAL A 233 9.03 13.25 -6.76
CA VAL A 233 9.86 13.99 -5.79
C VAL A 233 9.23 15.32 -5.36
N ASP A 234 8.56 15.99 -6.30
CA ASP A 234 7.87 17.27 -6.08
C ASP A 234 6.34 17.10 -6.10
N ALA A 235 5.83 15.91 -5.74
CA ALA A 235 4.38 15.64 -5.71
C ALA A 235 3.64 16.37 -4.56
N ASP A 236 4.39 17.00 -3.65
CA ASP A 236 3.85 17.91 -2.62
C ASP A 236 3.23 19.18 -3.23
N GLU A 237 3.64 19.59 -4.44
CA GLU A 237 3.03 20.69 -5.19
C GLU A 237 1.53 20.50 -5.43
N ALA A 238 1.05 19.26 -5.50
CA ALA A 238 -0.36 18.95 -5.74
C ALA A 238 -1.29 19.53 -4.65
N PHE A 239 -0.79 19.69 -3.42
CA PHE A 239 -1.55 20.27 -2.30
C PHE A 239 -1.82 21.77 -2.45
N LEU A 240 -1.18 22.46 -3.39
CA LEU A 240 -1.51 23.85 -3.74
C LEU A 240 -2.80 23.95 -4.56
N THR A 241 -3.18 22.88 -5.24
CA THR A 241 -4.32 22.89 -6.16
C THR A 241 -5.44 21.94 -5.76
N LEU A 242 -5.17 20.95 -4.92
CA LEU A 242 -6.15 19.97 -4.49
C LEU A 242 -5.99 19.63 -3.01
N ASP A 243 -7.06 19.87 -2.25
CA ASP A 243 -7.21 19.33 -0.90
C ASP A 243 -7.85 17.93 -0.97
N PRO A 244 -7.15 16.86 -0.54
CA PRO A 244 -7.67 15.49 -0.61
C PRO A 244 -8.85 15.25 0.33
N ILE A 245 -9.09 16.13 1.31
CA ILE A 245 -10.22 16.01 2.26
C ILE A 245 -11.29 17.10 2.09
N ARG A 246 -11.28 17.83 0.95
CA ARG A 246 -12.19 18.97 0.67
C ARG A 246 -13.68 18.72 0.93
N LYS A 247 -14.14 17.47 0.81
CA LYS A 247 -15.56 17.10 0.99
C LYS A 247 -15.94 16.80 2.44
N ILE A 248 -14.95 16.47 3.28
CA ILE A 248 -15.16 16.06 4.68
C ILE A 248 -14.51 17.01 5.68
N ARG A 249 -13.83 18.05 5.20
CA ARG A 249 -13.22 19.06 6.04
C ARG A 249 -14.30 19.90 6.71
N THR A 250 -14.17 20.06 8.03
CA THR A 250 -15.05 20.90 8.85
C THR A 250 -14.44 22.26 9.18
N GLU A 251 -13.12 22.37 9.12
CA GLU A 251 -12.38 23.62 9.34
C GLU A 251 -12.41 24.53 8.10
N PRO A 252 -12.37 25.87 8.27
CA PRO A 252 -12.24 26.79 7.14
C PRO A 252 -11.00 26.47 6.30
N ILE A 253 -11.13 26.51 4.97
CA ILE A 253 -10.00 26.32 4.04
C ILE A 253 -9.39 27.69 3.73
N PRO A 254 -8.28 28.10 4.37
CA PRO A 254 -7.48 29.16 3.76
C PRO A 254 -6.91 28.63 2.43
N PRO A 255 -6.76 29.49 1.41
CA PRO A 255 -6.05 29.09 0.20
C PRO A 255 -4.67 28.53 0.57
N PRO A 256 -4.30 27.33 0.08
CA PRO A 256 -3.01 26.76 0.39
C PRO A 256 -1.90 27.66 -0.15
N THR A 257 -0.82 27.77 0.60
CA THR A 257 0.41 28.45 0.17
C THR A 257 1.58 27.49 0.30
N ARG A 258 2.71 27.79 -0.35
CA ARG A 258 3.92 26.98 -0.20
C ARG A 258 4.36 26.86 1.26
N ALA A 259 4.16 27.91 2.07
CA ALA A 259 4.51 27.91 3.48
C ALA A 259 3.49 27.19 4.37
N ALA A 260 2.27 26.93 3.88
CA ALA A 260 1.19 26.34 4.66
C ALA A 260 0.18 25.62 3.74
N ALA A 261 0.37 24.31 3.58
CA ALA A 261 -0.56 23.41 2.91
C ALA A 261 -1.08 22.32 3.86
N ALA A 262 -2.17 21.65 3.47
CA ALA A 262 -2.80 20.61 4.27
C ALA A 262 -2.27 19.21 3.88
N VAL A 263 -1.19 18.77 4.53
CA VAL A 263 -0.60 17.43 4.34
C VAL A 263 -0.83 16.61 5.61
N GLY A 264 -1.42 15.42 5.48
CA GLY A 264 -1.59 14.49 6.60
C GLY A 264 -0.32 13.70 6.91
N PHE A 265 -0.08 13.38 8.19
CA PHE A 265 1.10 12.60 8.61
C PHE A 265 1.13 11.15 8.06
N GLY A 266 -0.05 10.60 7.74
CA GLY A 266 -0.18 9.21 7.31
C GLY A 266 -0.04 9.01 5.81
N THR A 267 -1.17 9.06 5.11
CA THR A 267 -1.27 8.77 3.67
C THR A 267 -0.42 9.70 2.80
N ASP A 268 -0.26 10.94 3.22
CA ASP A 268 0.38 11.98 2.40
C ASP A 268 1.87 12.06 2.70
N TRP A 269 2.24 12.42 3.93
CA TRP A 269 3.65 12.54 4.32
C TRP A 269 4.40 11.21 4.21
N GLY A 270 3.78 10.07 4.54
CA GLY A 270 4.40 8.76 4.34
C GLY A 270 4.79 8.53 2.88
N SER A 271 3.94 8.93 1.94
CA SER A 271 4.21 8.83 0.49
C SER A 271 5.32 9.78 0.04
N LEU A 272 5.32 11.03 0.54
CA LEU A 272 6.37 12.01 0.26
C LEU A 272 7.73 11.56 0.84
N ALA A 273 7.73 11.00 2.05
CA ALA A 273 8.92 10.50 2.71
C ALA A 273 9.57 9.35 1.91
N PHE A 274 8.77 8.44 1.33
CA PHE A 274 9.30 7.45 0.40
C PHE A 274 9.94 8.06 -0.84
N ALA A 275 9.32 9.08 -1.44
CA ALA A 275 9.88 9.74 -2.62
C ALA A 275 11.22 10.41 -2.30
N TRP A 276 11.31 11.14 -1.19
CA TRP A 276 12.54 11.83 -0.78
C TRP A 276 13.64 10.87 -0.32
N LEU A 277 13.31 9.82 0.45
CA LEU A 277 14.28 8.81 0.84
C LEU A 277 14.86 8.12 -0.40
N THR A 278 14.00 7.72 -1.33
CA THR A 278 14.42 7.00 -2.54
C THR A 278 15.26 7.88 -3.46
N GLU A 279 14.89 9.14 -3.68
CA GLU A 279 15.71 10.03 -4.50
C GLU A 279 17.05 10.35 -3.82
N TRP A 280 17.06 10.47 -2.49
CA TRP A 280 18.30 10.63 -1.74
C TRP A 280 19.21 9.40 -1.89
N GLU A 281 18.68 8.18 -1.76
CA GLU A 281 19.41 6.92 -1.99
C GLU A 281 20.03 6.86 -3.40
N ARG A 282 19.28 7.31 -4.42
CA ARG A 282 19.68 7.22 -5.83
C ARG A 282 20.67 8.30 -6.27
N THR A 283 20.64 9.48 -5.65
CA THR A 283 21.34 10.66 -6.18
C THR A 283 22.24 11.37 -5.18
N GLY A 284 22.03 11.17 -3.88
CA GLY A 284 22.68 11.95 -2.84
C GLY A 284 22.17 13.40 -2.73
N ASP A 285 21.04 13.77 -3.36
CA ASP A 285 20.54 15.16 -3.37
C ASP A 285 20.29 15.69 -1.93
N PRO A 286 21.05 16.73 -1.48
CA PRO A 286 20.91 17.27 -0.15
C PRO A 286 19.57 17.99 0.09
N ARG A 287 18.88 18.45 -0.95
CA ARG A 287 17.59 19.15 -0.84
C ARG A 287 16.50 18.21 -0.33
N VAL A 288 16.32 17.07 -0.99
CA VAL A 288 15.30 16.08 -0.59
C VAL A 288 15.64 15.45 0.75
N ARG A 289 16.93 15.27 1.04
CA ARG A 289 17.40 14.86 2.37
C ARG A 289 16.97 15.85 3.44
N GLU A 290 17.19 17.15 3.24
CA GLU A 290 16.84 18.15 4.24
C GLU A 290 15.33 18.24 4.45
N LYS A 291 14.53 18.19 3.38
CA LYS A 291 13.06 18.09 3.48
C LYS A 291 12.59 16.90 4.32
N LEU A 292 13.17 15.72 4.08
CA LEU A 292 12.85 14.51 4.83
C LEU A 292 13.19 14.67 6.32
N LEU A 293 14.40 15.17 6.63
CA LEU A 293 14.83 15.38 8.00
C LEU A 293 14.01 16.45 8.72
N ALA A 294 13.66 17.54 8.03
CA ALA A 294 12.77 18.58 8.52
C ALA A 294 11.39 18.02 8.91
N GLY A 295 10.83 17.15 8.06
CA GLY A 295 9.59 16.43 8.35
C GLY A 295 9.71 15.56 9.61
N MET A 296 10.77 14.75 9.69
CA MET A 296 11.02 13.90 10.87
C MET A 296 11.15 14.72 12.17
N ARG A 297 11.95 15.80 12.14
CA ARG A 297 12.16 16.68 13.30
C ARG A 297 10.86 17.34 13.75
N SER A 298 10.11 17.91 12.81
CA SER A 298 8.87 18.62 13.10
C SER A 298 7.74 17.70 13.56
N ILE A 299 7.63 16.48 13.02
CA ILE A 299 6.71 15.44 13.54
C ILE A 299 7.11 15.03 14.97
N GLY A 300 8.40 14.80 15.22
CA GLY A 300 8.91 14.47 16.55
C GLY A 300 8.70 15.57 17.59
N ALA A 301 8.57 16.82 17.16
CA ALA A 301 8.30 17.98 18.02
C ALA A 301 6.82 18.26 18.26
N GLN A 302 5.90 17.49 17.65
CA GLN A 302 4.47 17.69 17.84
C GLN A 302 4.02 17.30 19.25
N PRO A 303 3.04 18.03 19.85
CA PRO A 303 2.54 17.74 21.20
C PRO A 303 2.11 16.29 21.46
N LYS A 304 1.54 15.62 20.43
CA LYS A 304 1.03 14.25 20.49
C LYS A 304 1.58 13.41 19.32
N GLY A 305 2.72 13.78 18.76
CA GLY A 305 3.33 13.10 17.62
C GLY A 305 2.38 12.96 16.43
N PHE A 306 2.23 11.74 15.91
CA PHE A 306 1.35 11.42 14.78
C PHE A 306 -0.16 11.62 15.05
N PHE A 307 -0.58 11.84 16.30
CA PHE A 307 -1.99 12.10 16.66
C PHE A 307 -2.34 13.60 16.67
N THR A 308 -1.35 14.47 16.49
CA THR A 308 -1.54 15.92 16.56
C THR A 308 -2.39 16.44 15.40
N THR A 309 -3.24 17.43 15.69
CA THR A 309 -4.12 18.10 14.73
C THR A 309 -3.69 19.55 14.50
N GLY A 310 -4.32 20.24 13.54
CA GLY A 310 -4.14 21.68 13.32
C GLY A 310 -2.74 22.07 12.81
N CYS A 311 -2.02 21.15 12.18
CA CYS A 311 -0.72 21.43 11.55
C CYS A 311 -0.91 21.88 10.10
N THR A 312 -0.03 22.76 9.64
CA THR A 312 0.20 23.01 8.21
C THR A 312 1.59 22.53 7.82
N PHE A 313 1.81 22.32 6.53
CA PHE A 313 3.06 21.83 5.98
C PHE A 313 3.70 22.86 5.05
N ASN A 314 5.00 23.08 5.19
CA ASN A 314 5.79 23.94 4.32
C ASN A 314 6.42 23.11 3.20
N LEU A 315 5.95 23.32 1.98
CA LEU A 315 6.40 22.64 0.75
C LEU A 315 7.84 22.98 0.38
N ASP A 316 8.39 24.09 0.84
CA ASP A 316 9.78 24.46 0.52
C ASP A 316 10.76 23.80 1.48
N THR A 317 10.44 23.78 2.78
CA THR A 317 11.35 23.30 3.84
C THR A 317 11.10 21.85 4.25
N GLY A 318 9.90 21.31 4.01
CA GLY A 318 9.50 20.00 4.53
C GLY A 318 9.07 20.01 5.99
N GLU A 319 8.90 21.18 6.62
CA GLU A 319 8.54 21.31 8.03
C GLU A 319 7.02 21.37 8.23
N PHE A 320 6.55 20.70 9.29
CA PHE A 320 5.23 20.95 9.84
C PHE A 320 5.27 22.12 10.84
N SER A 321 4.25 22.97 10.79
CA SER A 321 3.97 23.90 11.87
C SER A 321 3.66 23.13 13.16
N ARG A 322 3.88 23.76 14.31
CA ARG A 322 3.43 23.20 15.58
C ARG A 322 1.90 23.15 15.61
N GLY A 323 1.34 21.96 15.86
CA GLY A 323 -0.09 21.76 15.92
C GLY A 323 -0.73 22.08 17.27
N SER A 324 -1.98 21.67 17.41
CA SER A 324 -2.77 21.88 18.62
C SER A 324 -2.30 21.00 19.79
N GLU A 325 -2.33 21.58 20.99
CA GLU A 325 -2.15 20.86 22.27
C GLU A 325 -3.42 20.06 22.65
N SER A 326 -4.58 20.50 22.16
CA SER A 326 -5.89 19.88 22.41
C SER A 326 -6.41 19.15 21.17
N GLY A 327 -7.19 18.09 21.38
CA GLY A 327 -7.68 17.24 20.30
C GLY A 327 -6.68 16.17 19.89
N VAL A 328 -7.21 15.13 19.26
CA VAL A 328 -6.47 14.09 18.54
C VAL A 328 -7.20 13.78 17.25
N SER A 329 -6.45 13.44 16.21
CA SER A 329 -7.03 12.89 14.99
C SER A 329 -6.21 11.70 14.54
N VAL A 330 -6.91 10.66 14.14
CA VAL A 330 -6.31 9.49 13.52
C VAL A 330 -7.30 8.92 12.51
N SER A 331 -6.77 8.48 11.37
CA SER A 331 -7.51 7.67 10.41
C SER A 331 -6.97 6.25 10.40
N HIS A 332 -7.85 5.26 10.29
CA HIS A 332 -7.46 3.87 10.04
C HIS A 332 -6.72 3.68 8.71
N LEU A 333 -6.77 4.66 7.82
CA LEU A 333 -6.01 4.66 6.57
C LEU A 333 -4.56 5.11 6.76
N SER A 334 -4.21 5.77 7.86
CA SER A 334 -2.91 6.44 8.02
C SER A 334 -1.73 5.46 7.94
N ALA A 335 -1.90 4.23 8.40
CA ALA A 335 -0.82 3.25 8.55
C ALA A 335 -0.91 2.03 7.61
N VAL A 336 -1.69 2.12 6.55
CA VAL A 336 -1.97 0.98 5.65
C VAL A 336 -1.58 1.23 4.18
N PHE A 337 -0.84 2.33 3.93
CA PHE A 337 -0.25 2.72 2.64
C PHE A 337 1.27 2.89 2.71
N GLY A 338 1.95 2.06 3.52
CA GLY A 338 3.41 2.07 3.63
C GLY A 338 4.01 2.88 4.81
N LEU A 339 3.20 3.60 5.60
CA LEU A 339 3.74 4.41 6.72
C LEU A 339 4.60 3.58 7.71
N PRO A 340 4.20 2.35 8.11
CA PRO A 340 5.03 1.56 9.02
C PRO A 340 6.37 1.16 8.40
N GLU A 341 6.37 0.87 7.11
CA GLU A 341 7.56 0.51 6.34
C GLU A 341 8.56 1.67 6.33
N ILE A 342 8.12 2.88 5.91
CA ILE A 342 9.00 4.06 5.85
C ILE A 342 9.46 4.50 7.24
N CYS A 343 8.58 4.53 8.25
CA CYS A 343 8.98 4.94 9.60
C CYS A 343 10.05 4.00 10.18
N ALA A 344 9.94 2.69 9.96
CA ALA A 344 10.94 1.73 10.41
C ALA A 344 12.28 1.88 9.66
N GLU A 345 12.26 2.12 8.34
CA GLU A 345 13.48 2.41 7.56
C GLU A 345 14.14 3.72 8.03
N LEU A 346 13.37 4.79 8.21
CA LEU A 346 13.92 6.06 8.67
C LEU A 346 14.56 5.95 10.06
N ILE A 347 13.94 5.20 10.97
CA ILE A 347 14.47 4.98 12.32
C ILE A 347 15.75 4.14 12.30
N SER A 348 15.90 3.19 11.35
CA SER A 348 17.13 2.40 11.24
C SER A 348 18.27 3.18 10.58
N LEU A 349 17.96 4.11 9.68
CA LEU A 349 18.94 4.86 8.89
C LEU A 349 19.36 6.19 9.52
N ILE A 350 18.49 6.82 10.32
CA ILE A 350 18.64 8.21 10.75
C ILE A 350 18.39 8.32 12.26
N ASP A 351 19.37 8.85 13.00
CA ASP A 351 19.22 9.14 14.42
C ASP A 351 18.34 10.39 14.64
N GLN A 352 17.05 10.15 14.93
CA GLN A 352 16.08 11.17 15.34
C GLN A 352 15.23 10.65 16.52
N PRO A 353 15.72 10.77 17.76
CA PRO A 353 15.07 10.17 18.94
C PRO A 353 13.64 10.64 19.18
N ALA A 354 13.35 11.92 18.94
CA ALA A 354 12.00 12.48 19.10
C ALA A 354 11.01 11.90 18.08
N PHE A 355 11.43 11.73 16.83
CA PHE A 355 10.64 11.05 15.80
C PHE A 355 10.39 9.58 16.15
N ARG A 356 11.44 8.86 16.60
CA ARG A 356 11.31 7.48 17.08
C ARG A 356 10.30 7.36 18.21
N ALA A 357 10.34 8.27 19.19
CA ALA A 357 9.39 8.30 20.30
C ALA A 357 7.95 8.55 19.84
N ALA A 358 7.74 9.52 18.93
CA ALA A 358 6.44 9.80 18.34
C ALA A 358 5.87 8.58 17.59
N TRP A 359 6.69 7.90 16.80
CA TRP A 359 6.27 6.70 16.08
C TRP A 359 5.96 5.52 17.00
N LEU A 360 6.78 5.27 18.03
CA LEU A 360 6.50 4.22 19.03
C LEU A 360 5.24 4.51 19.84
N SER A 361 4.95 5.77 20.15
CA SER A 361 3.70 6.19 20.76
C SER A 361 2.51 5.83 19.87
N TYR A 362 2.56 6.19 18.58
CA TYR A 362 1.53 5.82 17.61
C TYR A 362 1.31 4.30 17.56
N CYS A 363 2.40 3.54 17.43
CA CYS A 363 2.35 2.08 17.36
C CYS A 363 1.76 1.42 18.61
N THR A 364 2.06 1.99 19.78
CA THR A 364 1.61 1.45 21.07
C THR A 364 0.13 1.74 21.31
N LEU A 365 -0.33 2.94 20.94
CA LEU A 365 -1.62 3.49 21.35
C LEU A 365 -2.76 3.19 20.38
N TYR A 366 -2.48 2.97 19.08
CA TYR A 366 -3.53 2.78 18.08
C TYR A 366 -4.54 1.69 18.48
N ASN A 367 -4.07 0.49 18.81
CA ASN A 367 -4.91 -0.63 19.25
C ASN A 367 -5.07 -0.74 20.78
N ALA A 368 -4.53 0.23 21.55
CA ALA A 368 -4.67 0.20 23.00
C ALA A 368 -6.13 0.39 23.44
N SER A 369 -6.43 0.07 24.70
CA SER A 369 -7.76 0.33 25.26
C SER A 369 -8.01 1.83 25.37
N ASP A 370 -9.29 2.22 25.38
CA ASP A 370 -9.70 3.62 25.57
C ASP A 370 -9.07 4.25 26.81
N ASP A 371 -8.93 3.50 27.92
CA ASP A 371 -8.36 4.03 29.16
C ASP A 371 -6.86 4.34 29.02
N VAL A 372 -6.12 3.48 28.30
CA VAL A 372 -4.70 3.71 27.99
C VAL A 372 -4.56 4.90 27.04
N GLN A 373 -5.44 5.02 26.05
CA GLN A 373 -5.46 6.16 25.13
C GLN A 373 -5.77 7.47 25.86
N ARG A 374 -6.80 7.50 26.71
CA ARG A 374 -7.14 8.68 27.52
C ARG A 374 -6.00 9.09 28.44
N ALA A 375 -5.34 8.13 29.09
CA ALA A 375 -4.20 8.40 29.95
C ALA A 375 -3.01 9.01 29.19
N ALA A 376 -2.76 8.58 27.94
CA ALA A 376 -1.63 9.04 27.15
C ALA A 376 -1.91 10.30 26.33
N LEU A 377 -3.13 10.48 25.84
CA LEU A 377 -3.49 11.50 24.84
C LEU A 377 -4.50 12.54 25.36
N GLY A 378 -5.07 12.31 26.55
CA GLY A 378 -6.15 13.11 27.13
C GLY A 378 -7.56 12.71 26.67
N GLU A 379 -7.68 11.88 25.63
CA GLU A 379 -8.95 11.38 25.09
C GLU A 379 -8.77 10.01 24.41
N SER A 380 -9.88 9.31 24.14
CA SER A 380 -9.86 8.05 23.37
C SER A 380 -9.88 8.36 21.87
N LEU A 381 -9.25 7.49 21.08
CA LEU A 381 -9.26 7.55 19.61
C LEU A 381 -10.62 7.14 19.01
N GLY A 382 -11.57 6.72 19.85
CA GLY A 382 -12.91 6.34 19.45
C GLY A 382 -12.96 4.98 18.74
N LYS A 383 -13.93 4.83 17.83
CA LYS A 383 -14.12 3.57 17.09
C LYS A 383 -13.17 3.50 15.90
N LEU A 384 -12.04 2.84 16.09
CA LEU A 384 -11.08 2.53 15.03
C LEU A 384 -11.45 1.24 14.29
N ASN A 385 -10.91 1.07 13.08
CA ASN A 385 -11.10 -0.10 12.22
C ASN A 385 -9.74 -0.73 11.87
N LEU A 386 -9.74 -1.86 11.15
CA LEU A 386 -8.54 -2.55 10.69
C LEU A 386 -7.60 -2.98 11.83
N ARG A 387 -8.15 -3.44 12.96
CA ARG A 387 -7.38 -3.81 14.16
C ARG A 387 -6.33 -4.88 13.86
N ASP A 388 -6.68 -5.87 13.04
CA ASP A 388 -5.79 -6.93 12.58
C ASP A 388 -4.67 -6.43 11.67
N ALA A 389 -4.95 -5.47 10.77
CA ALA A 389 -3.93 -4.79 9.98
C ALA A 389 -2.95 -4.00 10.85
N HIS A 390 -3.45 -3.36 11.92
CA HIS A 390 -2.63 -2.55 12.82
C HIS A 390 -1.88 -3.36 13.89
N SER A 391 -2.09 -4.68 13.97
CA SER A 391 -1.30 -5.57 14.85
C SER A 391 0.21 -5.50 14.58
N ARG A 392 0.61 -5.25 13.33
CA ARG A 392 2.01 -5.05 12.93
C ARG A 392 2.65 -3.82 13.57
N LEU A 393 1.85 -2.80 13.91
CA LEU A 393 2.31 -1.65 14.69
C LEU A 393 2.64 -2.06 16.12
N THR A 394 1.71 -2.77 16.77
CA THR A 394 1.94 -3.30 18.13
C THR A 394 3.16 -4.22 18.15
N ALA A 395 3.34 -5.08 17.15
CA ALA A 395 4.51 -5.95 17.01
C ALA A 395 5.82 -5.16 16.86
N TYR A 396 5.81 -4.08 16.06
CA TYR A 396 6.96 -3.20 15.93
C TYR A 396 7.32 -2.53 17.26
N ALA A 397 6.32 -1.99 17.97
CA ALA A 397 6.53 -1.41 19.30
C ALA A 397 7.12 -2.45 20.27
N ALA A 398 6.55 -3.65 20.32
CA ALA A 398 7.02 -4.76 21.16
C ALA A 398 8.50 -5.09 20.90
N ARG A 399 8.89 -5.20 19.63
CA ARG A 399 10.29 -5.48 19.24
C ARG A 399 11.23 -4.35 19.67
N GLN A 400 10.83 -3.11 19.48
CA GLN A 400 11.64 -1.92 19.78
C GLN A 400 11.81 -1.66 21.28
N THR A 401 10.81 -2.03 22.09
CA THR A 401 10.84 -1.89 23.56
C THR A 401 11.23 -3.17 24.29
N LYS A 402 11.33 -4.30 23.57
CA LYS A 402 11.52 -5.64 24.13
C LYS A 402 10.42 -6.01 25.14
N ASP A 403 9.18 -5.63 24.85
CA ASP A 403 8.03 -5.85 25.73
C ASP A 403 7.23 -7.11 25.33
N PRO A 404 7.31 -8.20 26.12
CA PRO A 404 6.59 -9.44 25.82
C PRO A 404 5.07 -9.31 25.96
N THR A 405 4.58 -8.33 26.72
CA THR A 405 3.13 -8.07 26.87
C THR A 405 2.58 -7.47 25.58
N LEU A 406 3.31 -6.51 24.98
CA LEU A 406 2.94 -5.98 23.67
C LEU A 406 3.07 -7.05 22.58
N ALA A 407 4.07 -7.94 22.63
CA ALA A 407 4.20 -9.04 21.68
C ALA A 407 2.98 -9.98 21.75
N ALA A 408 2.55 -10.37 22.96
CA ALA A 408 1.33 -11.16 23.16
C ALA A 408 0.07 -10.43 22.66
N ARG A 409 -0.03 -9.11 22.91
CA ARG A 409 -1.14 -8.28 22.42
C ARG A 409 -1.20 -8.22 20.90
N ALA A 410 -0.05 -8.09 20.23
CA ALA A 410 0.03 -8.10 18.78
C ALA A 410 -0.51 -9.41 18.18
N TRP A 411 -0.14 -10.55 18.77
CA TRP A 411 -0.67 -11.85 18.36
C TRP A 411 -2.18 -11.97 18.61
N ASP A 412 -2.69 -11.53 19.76
CA ASP A 412 -4.15 -11.52 20.03
C ASP A 412 -4.91 -10.65 19.02
N GLU A 413 -4.40 -9.45 18.72
CA GLU A 413 -4.95 -8.54 17.73
C GLU A 413 -5.02 -9.18 16.33
N PHE A 414 -3.95 -9.86 15.91
CA PHE A 414 -3.87 -10.52 14.60
C PHE A 414 -4.74 -11.78 14.50
N LEU A 415 -4.63 -12.68 15.48
CA LEU A 415 -5.34 -13.97 15.49
C LEU A 415 -6.84 -13.81 15.74
N GLY A 416 -7.23 -12.78 16.49
CA GLY A 416 -8.64 -12.49 16.78
C GLY A 416 -9.48 -12.19 15.54
N GLY A 417 -8.87 -11.81 14.40
CA GLY A 417 -9.52 -11.68 13.10
C GLY A 417 -10.71 -10.70 13.05
N ARG A 418 -10.86 -9.83 14.06
CA ARG A 418 -12.07 -9.04 14.32
C ARG A 418 -12.41 -8.01 13.24
N SER A 419 -11.45 -7.68 12.37
CA SER A 419 -11.60 -6.67 11.32
C SER A 419 -11.41 -7.22 9.90
N GLY A 420 -11.36 -8.55 9.74
CA GLY A 420 -11.11 -9.12 8.42
C GLY A 420 -11.13 -10.63 8.41
N ARG A 421 -9.93 -11.23 8.37
CA ARG A 421 -9.74 -12.57 7.82
C ARG A 421 -9.33 -13.64 8.84
N GLY A 422 -8.55 -13.26 9.86
CA GLY A 422 -7.98 -14.19 10.85
C GLY A 422 -7.13 -15.31 10.22
N VAL A 423 -6.60 -16.21 11.05
CA VAL A 423 -5.94 -17.44 10.57
C VAL A 423 -6.98 -18.53 10.36
N ARG A 424 -7.08 -19.04 9.13
CA ARG A 424 -8.08 -20.03 8.71
C ARG A 424 -7.55 -21.44 8.85
N THR A 425 -8.41 -22.34 9.28
CA THR A 425 -8.11 -23.77 9.36
C THR A 425 -8.48 -24.54 8.10
N ASP A 426 -9.39 -24.00 7.28
CA ASP A 426 -9.80 -24.61 6.01
C ASP A 426 -9.48 -23.68 4.84
N LEU A 427 -8.38 -24.01 4.15
CA LEU A 427 -7.88 -23.29 2.98
C LEU A 427 -8.34 -24.01 1.72
N ARG A 428 -9.60 -23.81 1.35
CA ARG A 428 -10.24 -24.41 0.18
C ARG A 428 -10.93 -23.37 -0.67
N SER A 429 -10.88 -23.62 -1.98
CA SER A 429 -11.69 -22.91 -2.97
C SER A 429 -12.86 -23.79 -3.38
N THR A 430 -14.00 -23.16 -3.64
CA THR A 430 -15.20 -23.79 -4.18
C THR A 430 -15.27 -23.48 -5.68
N ARG A 431 -15.35 -24.54 -6.49
CA ARG A 431 -15.56 -24.41 -7.94
C ARG A 431 -17.05 -24.14 -8.22
N ILE A 432 -17.35 -23.02 -8.85
CA ILE A 432 -18.70 -22.66 -9.31
C ILE A 432 -18.79 -22.88 -10.82
N THR A 433 -19.86 -23.54 -11.28
CA THR A 433 -20.04 -23.93 -12.68
C THR A 433 -21.52 -23.87 -13.09
N GLY A 434 -21.81 -24.11 -14.37
CA GLY A 434 -23.19 -24.21 -14.87
C GLY A 434 -23.89 -22.85 -14.95
N PRO A 435 -25.22 -22.78 -14.79
CA PRO A 435 -26.01 -21.58 -15.06
C PRO A 435 -25.77 -20.41 -14.07
N ALA A 436 -25.06 -20.65 -12.97
CA ALA A 436 -24.74 -19.60 -11.99
C ALA A 436 -23.64 -18.63 -12.48
N VAL A 437 -22.83 -19.03 -13.47
CA VAL A 437 -21.67 -18.26 -13.93
C VAL A 437 -21.48 -18.37 -15.45
N LEU A 438 -20.92 -17.33 -16.05
CA LEU A 438 -20.64 -17.31 -17.49
C LEU A 438 -19.56 -18.34 -17.89
N ALA A 439 -18.55 -18.49 -17.05
CA ALA A 439 -17.48 -19.47 -17.19
C ALA A 439 -17.16 -20.05 -15.80
N PRO A 440 -16.68 -21.29 -15.71
CA PRO A 440 -16.41 -21.90 -14.42
C PRO A 440 -15.24 -21.21 -13.69
N VAL A 441 -15.45 -20.90 -12.42
CA VAL A 441 -14.57 -20.07 -11.59
C VAL A 441 -14.38 -20.71 -10.22
N ASP A 442 -13.27 -20.41 -9.59
CA ASP A 442 -12.99 -20.76 -8.20
C ASP A 442 -13.16 -19.52 -7.33
N GLU A 443 -13.85 -19.69 -6.21
CA GLU A 443 -13.97 -18.67 -5.19
C GLU A 443 -13.61 -19.24 -3.82
N SER A 444 -12.97 -18.44 -2.99
CA SER A 444 -12.64 -18.80 -1.62
C SER A 444 -13.44 -17.94 -0.65
N PHE A 445 -13.24 -18.17 0.65
CA PHE A 445 -13.83 -17.36 1.71
C PHE A 445 -13.71 -15.85 1.45
N ALA A 446 -14.86 -15.16 1.48
CA ALA A 446 -15.05 -13.70 1.37
C ALA A 446 -13.87 -12.95 0.70
N LEU A 447 -13.73 -13.11 -0.63
CA LEU A 447 -12.64 -12.49 -1.39
C LEU A 447 -12.68 -10.95 -1.29
N SER A 448 -11.52 -10.39 -0.95
CA SER A 448 -11.30 -8.94 -0.74
C SER A 448 -9.81 -8.66 -0.79
N THR A 449 -9.40 -7.76 -1.67
CA THR A 449 -7.99 -7.37 -1.86
C THR A 449 -7.45 -6.69 -0.64
N ASN A 450 -8.18 -5.70 -0.11
CA ASN A 450 -7.87 -5.02 1.15
C ASN A 450 -7.62 -5.99 2.31
N SER A 451 -8.52 -6.95 2.50
CA SER A 451 -8.39 -7.93 3.59
C SER A 451 -7.27 -8.94 3.34
N SER A 452 -6.91 -9.22 2.08
CA SER A 452 -5.84 -10.17 1.74
C SER A 452 -4.47 -9.51 1.89
N SER A 453 -4.29 -8.30 1.34
CA SER A 453 -3.03 -7.56 1.39
C SER A 453 -2.65 -7.19 2.83
N GLN A 454 -3.59 -6.64 3.61
CA GLN A 454 -3.31 -6.24 4.99
C GLN A 454 -3.09 -7.44 5.91
N TRP A 455 -3.87 -8.52 5.75
CA TRP A 455 -3.60 -9.75 6.49
C TRP A 455 -2.22 -10.30 6.14
N GLY A 456 -1.85 -10.31 4.85
CA GLY A 456 -0.55 -10.78 4.38
C GLY A 456 0.62 -9.94 4.90
N LEU A 457 0.50 -8.62 4.89
CA LEU A 457 1.50 -7.70 5.45
C LEU A 457 1.65 -7.89 6.96
N SER A 458 0.55 -7.96 7.71
CA SER A 458 0.59 -8.24 9.15
C SER A 458 1.23 -9.60 9.44
N ALA A 459 0.83 -10.66 8.72
CA ALA A 459 1.41 -11.99 8.87
C ALA A 459 2.95 -11.98 8.71
N ILE A 460 3.43 -11.38 7.62
CA ILE A 460 4.86 -11.26 7.31
C ILE A 460 5.59 -10.50 8.41
N GLN A 461 5.05 -9.36 8.85
CA GLN A 461 5.69 -8.49 9.82
C GLN A 461 5.66 -9.05 11.24
N LEU A 462 4.56 -9.69 11.66
CA LEU A 462 4.49 -10.35 12.97
C LEU A 462 5.50 -11.51 13.05
N LEU A 463 5.60 -12.35 12.02
CA LEU A 463 6.60 -13.42 11.96
C LEU A 463 8.03 -12.86 12.06
N ALA A 464 8.31 -11.73 11.41
CA ALA A 464 9.63 -11.10 11.44
C ALA A 464 9.96 -10.42 12.79
N LEU A 465 8.98 -9.79 13.43
CA LEU A 465 9.19 -8.94 14.61
C LEU A 465 9.04 -9.67 15.93
N VAL A 466 8.06 -10.57 16.04
CA VAL A 466 7.65 -11.24 17.29
C VAL A 466 7.40 -12.74 17.11
N GLY A 467 7.90 -13.34 16.01
CA GLY A 467 7.77 -14.77 15.72
C GLY A 467 8.44 -15.69 16.75
N GLU A 468 9.47 -15.20 17.44
CA GLU A 468 10.15 -15.91 18.54
C GLU A 468 9.34 -15.98 19.84
N HIS A 469 8.25 -15.22 19.93
CA HIS A 469 7.31 -15.20 21.05
C HIS A 469 5.92 -15.66 20.60
N PRO A 470 5.76 -16.91 20.11
CA PRO A 470 4.45 -17.40 19.72
C PRO A 470 3.52 -17.42 20.94
N PRO A 471 2.22 -17.16 20.77
CA PRO A 471 1.24 -17.31 21.85
C PRO A 471 1.25 -18.76 22.36
N ALA A 472 0.98 -18.93 23.65
CA ALA A 472 0.81 -20.27 24.23
C ALA A 472 -0.33 -21.02 23.52
N PRO A 473 -0.18 -22.33 23.28
CA PRO A 473 -1.12 -23.14 22.48
C PRO A 473 -2.54 -23.21 23.04
#